data_AF-A0A2A4MLU3-F1
#
_entry.id   AF-A0A2A4MLU3-F1
#
_cell.length_a   1.000
_cell.length_b   1.000
_cell.length_c   1.000
_cell.angle_alpha   90.00
_cell.angle_beta   90.00
_cell.angle_gamma   90.00
#
_symmetry.space_group_name_H-M   'P 1'
#
loop_
_entity.id
_entity.type
_entity.pdbx_description
1 polymer ?
#
loop_
_entity_poly.entity_id
_entity_poly.type
_entity_poly.pdbx_seq_one_letter_code
_entity_poly.pdbx_strand_id
1 'polypeptide(L)'
;MNITLLRLYPKTLILIFILMLAIAVEQTSLRDSVYYQLYDVFQWLKHSSWIGMLGTTFGSIYATVEAVHLLSMALLGGTVLVTDLRLLGILLKNTPSELICIETYPYFKVSLLLAIITGIFCAAGVADKLYDMRVFWMKMLSLILASCFAFFIKQPLLTSQPHTQISPWLLKLLALSSLTIWFTVAAAGRWIGFS
;
A
#
# COMPACT_ATOMS: atom_id res chain seq x y z
N MET A 1 -1.72 24.90 20.27
CA MET A 1 -2.03 23.62 19.60
C MET A 1 -1.27 22.49 20.31
N ASN A 2 -1.94 21.85 21.28
CA ASN A 2 -1.75 20.50 21.83
C ASN A 2 -0.33 19.89 21.99
N ILE A 3 0.39 20.27 23.05
CA ILE A 3 1.53 19.50 23.59
C ILE A 3 1.11 18.05 23.97
N THR A 4 -0.18 17.84 24.25
CA THR A 4 -0.79 16.56 24.60
C THR A 4 -0.84 15.56 23.44
N LEU A 5 -1.11 16.01 22.20
CA LEU A 5 -1.15 15.13 21.02
C LEU A 5 0.24 14.59 20.65
N LEU A 6 1.28 15.44 20.78
CA LEU A 6 2.68 15.09 20.53
C LEU A 6 3.19 13.98 21.46
N ARG A 7 2.73 13.95 22.71
CA ARG A 7 3.07 12.89 23.67
C ARG A 7 2.30 11.59 23.46
N LEU A 8 1.05 11.66 23.00
CA LEU A 8 0.18 10.49 22.89
C LEU A 8 0.47 9.65 21.63
N TYR A 9 0.90 10.28 20.52
CA TYR A 9 1.06 9.60 19.23
C TYR A 9 2.36 9.97 18.48
N PRO A 10 3.56 9.82 19.09
CA PRO A 10 4.82 10.21 18.45
C PRO A 10 5.07 9.46 17.13
N LYS A 11 4.68 8.18 17.06
CA LYS A 11 4.83 7.35 15.85
C LYS A 11 3.97 7.84 14.68
N THR A 12 2.76 8.29 14.96
CA THR A 12 1.84 8.83 13.95
C THR A 12 2.35 10.15 13.39
N LEU A 13 2.88 11.03 14.24
CA LEU A 13 3.43 12.32 13.82
C LEU A 13 4.72 12.16 13.00
N ILE A 14 5.60 11.26 13.42
CA ILE A 14 6.80 10.90 12.64
C ILE A 14 6.39 10.38 11.26
N LEU A 15 5.41 9.48 11.22
CA LEU A 15 4.94 8.93 9.96
C LEU A 15 4.36 10.02 9.05
N ILE A 16 3.46 10.87 9.56
CA ILE A 16 2.90 12.00 8.80
C ILE A 16 4.02 12.91 8.28
N PHE A 17 5.01 13.23 9.10
CA PHE A 17 6.15 14.05 8.68
C PHE A 17 6.97 13.41 7.55
N ILE A 18 7.31 12.11 7.68
CA ILE A 18 8.03 11.36 6.65
C ILE A 18 7.24 11.35 5.33
N LEU A 19 5.92 11.17 5.41
CA LEU A 19 5.06 11.11 4.24
C LEU A 19 4.91 12.48 3.56
N MET A 20 4.75 13.55 4.36
CA MET A 20 4.72 14.92 3.85
C MET A 20 6.05 15.27 3.17
N LEU A 21 7.18 14.86 3.75
CA LEU A 21 8.49 15.03 3.16
C LEU A 21 8.62 14.27 1.84
N ALA A 22 8.16 13.02 1.78
CA ALA A 22 8.21 12.20 0.57
C ALA A 22 7.31 12.78 -0.55
N ILE A 23 6.13 13.30 -0.21
CA ILE A 23 5.26 14.01 -1.16
C ILE A 23 5.92 15.30 -1.64
N ALA A 24 6.57 16.05 -0.75
CA ALA A 24 7.30 17.26 -1.13
C ALA A 24 8.46 16.95 -2.09
N VAL A 25 9.23 15.87 -1.84
CA VAL A 25 10.29 15.41 -2.75
C VAL A 25 9.73 15.10 -4.14
N GLU A 26 8.61 14.39 -4.23
CA GLU A 26 7.92 14.08 -5.50
C GLU A 26 7.41 15.29 -6.30
N GLN A 27 7.24 16.44 -5.63
CA GLN A 27 6.84 17.70 -6.27
C GLN A 27 8.04 18.58 -6.68
N THR A 28 9.26 18.18 -6.31
CA THR A 28 10.49 18.95 -6.56
C THR A 28 11.41 18.24 -7.55
N SER A 29 12.37 18.98 -8.13
CA SER A 29 13.45 18.44 -8.96
C SER A 29 14.42 17.54 -8.19
N LEU A 30 14.32 17.46 -6.85
CA LEU A 30 15.10 16.51 -6.03
C LEU A 30 14.73 15.05 -6.34
N ARG A 31 13.56 14.80 -6.92
CA ARG A 31 13.16 13.49 -7.42
C ARG A 31 14.20 12.92 -8.40
N ASP A 32 14.67 13.74 -9.33
CA ASP A 32 15.51 13.27 -10.44
C ASP A 32 16.87 12.79 -9.92
N SER A 33 17.44 13.44 -8.91
CA SER A 33 18.71 13.04 -8.30
C SER A 33 18.60 11.78 -7.44
N VAL A 34 17.47 11.57 -6.77
CA VAL A 34 17.21 10.35 -5.99
C VAL A 34 16.95 9.17 -6.92
N TYR A 35 16.16 9.36 -7.97
CA TYR A 35 15.77 8.26 -8.86
C TYR A 35 16.91 7.84 -9.78
N TYR A 36 17.76 8.79 -10.20
CA TYR A 36 18.97 8.47 -10.95
C TYR A 36 19.84 7.39 -10.27
N GLN A 37 19.95 7.40 -8.94
CA GLN A 37 20.71 6.38 -8.19
C GLN A 37 20.09 4.98 -8.23
N LEU A 38 18.78 4.89 -8.50
CA LEU A 38 18.05 3.63 -8.60
C LEU A 38 18.11 3.05 -10.03
N TYR A 39 18.58 3.81 -11.01
CA TYR A 39 18.65 3.36 -12.39
C TYR A 39 19.45 2.05 -12.53
N ASP A 40 20.65 1.99 -11.96
CA ASP A 40 21.52 0.82 -12.02
C ASP A 40 20.87 -0.40 -11.34
N VAL A 41 20.07 -0.17 -10.29
CA VAL A 41 19.31 -1.23 -9.62
C VAL A 41 18.24 -1.79 -10.55
N PHE A 42 17.52 -0.95 -11.30
CA PHE A 42 16.50 -1.40 -12.25
C PHE A 42 17.13 -2.14 -13.44
N GLN A 43 18.28 -1.67 -13.93
CA GLN A 43 19.05 -2.34 -14.98
C GLN A 43 19.53 -3.71 -14.52
N TRP A 44 20.11 -3.80 -13.31
CA TRP A 44 20.50 -5.06 -12.71
C TRP A 44 19.30 -6.00 -12.51
N LEU A 45 18.17 -5.47 -12.04
CA LEU A 45 16.96 -6.24 -11.79
C LEU A 45 16.43 -6.90 -13.06
N LYS A 46 16.47 -6.21 -14.21
CA LYS A 46 16.01 -6.77 -15.48
C LYS A 46 17.04 -7.69 -16.13
N HIS A 47 18.29 -7.25 -16.22
CA HIS A 47 19.30 -7.90 -17.07
C HIS A 47 20.17 -8.93 -16.34
N SER A 48 20.41 -8.74 -15.06
CA SER A 48 21.38 -9.54 -14.30
C SER A 48 20.73 -10.42 -13.23
N SER A 49 19.48 -10.14 -12.84
CA SER A 49 18.77 -10.95 -11.87
C SER A 49 18.09 -12.15 -12.53
N TRP A 50 18.04 -13.27 -11.80
CA TRP A 50 17.37 -14.49 -12.27
C TRP A 50 15.86 -14.28 -12.46
N ILE A 51 15.22 -13.44 -11.63
CA ILE A 51 13.79 -13.11 -11.77
C ILE A 51 13.52 -12.24 -13.01
N GLY A 52 14.44 -11.33 -13.33
CA GLY A 52 14.40 -10.52 -14.55
C GLY A 52 14.48 -11.40 -15.78
N MET A 53 15.48 -12.29 -15.83
CA MET A 53 15.63 -13.28 -16.89
C MET A 53 14.37 -14.12 -17.09
N LEU A 54 13.77 -14.64 -16.01
CA LEU A 54 12.53 -15.41 -16.09
C LEU A 54 11.37 -14.58 -16.65
N GLY A 55 11.20 -13.35 -16.15
CA GLY A 55 10.14 -12.44 -16.56
C GLY A 55 10.26 -11.95 -18.00
N THR A 56 11.48 -11.80 -18.52
CA THR A 56 11.72 -11.36 -19.91
C THR A 56 11.73 -12.51 -20.92
N THR A 57 12.12 -13.72 -20.50
CA THR A 57 12.32 -14.86 -21.40
C THR A 57 11.05 -15.69 -21.57
N PHE A 58 10.28 -15.90 -20.49
CA PHE A 58 9.12 -16.78 -20.48
C PHE A 58 7.83 -16.01 -20.25
N GLY A 59 7.18 -15.59 -21.34
CA GLY A 59 5.92 -14.84 -21.28
C GLY A 59 4.80 -15.55 -20.50
N SER A 60 4.76 -16.89 -20.52
CA SER A 60 3.80 -17.67 -19.74
C SER A 60 4.05 -17.59 -18.22
N ILE A 61 5.31 -17.59 -17.79
CA ILE A 61 5.69 -17.39 -16.39
C ILE A 61 5.30 -15.97 -15.97
N TYR A 62 5.63 -14.98 -16.80
CA TYR A 62 5.25 -13.59 -16.54
C TYR A 62 3.74 -13.44 -16.37
N ALA A 63 2.95 -13.91 -17.33
CA ALA A 63 1.49 -13.84 -17.28
C ALA A 63 0.90 -14.56 -16.06
N THR A 64 1.48 -15.71 -15.67
CA THR A 64 1.02 -16.45 -14.49
C THR A 64 1.30 -15.67 -13.20
N VAL A 65 2.51 -15.12 -13.04
CA VAL A 65 2.85 -14.32 -11.85
C VAL A 65 2.04 -13.03 -11.81
N GLU A 66 1.80 -12.40 -12.95
CA GLU A 66 0.94 -11.22 -13.05
C GLU A 66 -0.51 -11.55 -12.66
N ALA A 67 -1.05 -12.69 -13.07
CA ALA A 67 -2.37 -13.14 -12.63
C ALA A 67 -2.44 -13.33 -11.10
N VAL A 68 -1.40 -13.95 -10.50
CA VAL A 68 -1.30 -14.07 -9.03
C VAL A 68 -1.17 -12.69 -8.36
N HIS A 69 -0.44 -11.76 -8.97
CA HIS A 69 -0.35 -10.39 -8.48
C HIS A 69 -1.73 -9.72 -8.43
N LEU A 70 -2.52 -9.82 -9.49
CA LEU A 70 -3.87 -9.26 -9.55
C LEU A 70 -4.82 -9.93 -8.53
N LEU A 71 -4.73 -11.26 -8.36
CA LEU A 71 -5.50 -11.98 -7.34
C LEU A 71 -5.13 -11.54 -5.92
N SER A 72 -3.83 -11.35 -5.64
CA SER A 72 -3.37 -10.85 -4.35
C SER A 72 -3.88 -9.43 -4.07
N MET A 73 -3.92 -8.57 -5.09
CA MET A 73 -4.48 -7.22 -4.99
C MET A 73 -6.00 -7.24 -4.80
N ALA A 74 -6.71 -8.18 -5.45
CA ALA A 74 -8.15 -8.36 -5.25
C ALA A 74 -8.46 -8.80 -3.82
N LEU A 75 -7.67 -9.74 -3.27
CA LEU A 75 -7.79 -10.16 -1.87
C LEU A 75 -7.48 -8.98 -0.92
N LEU A 76 -6.38 -8.27 -1.15
CA LEU A 76 -5.98 -7.10 -0.37
C LEU A 76 -7.08 -6.04 -0.37
N GLY A 77 -7.57 -5.65 -1.54
CA GLY A 77 -8.68 -4.70 -1.69
C GLY A 77 -9.96 -5.19 -1.02
N GLY A 78 -10.30 -6.48 -1.15
CA GLY A 78 -11.44 -7.09 -0.48
C GLY A 78 -11.35 -7.00 1.05
N THR A 79 -10.18 -7.31 1.62
CA THR A 79 -9.94 -7.19 3.07
C THR A 79 -10.09 -5.75 3.58
N VAL A 80 -9.57 -4.78 2.81
CA VAL A 80 -9.70 -3.35 3.11
C VAL A 80 -11.17 -2.92 3.04
N LEU A 81 -11.88 -3.27 1.97
CA LEU A 81 -13.29 -2.91 1.76
C LEU A 81 -14.20 -3.49 2.85
N VAL A 82 -14.09 -4.79 3.16
CA VAL A 82 -14.92 -5.44 4.17
C VAL A 82 -14.73 -4.79 5.54
N THR A 83 -13.46 -4.54 5.91
CA THR A 83 -13.11 -3.90 7.18
C THR A 83 -13.63 -2.46 7.24
N ASP A 84 -13.34 -1.65 6.22
CA ASP A 84 -13.63 -0.21 6.24
C ASP A 84 -15.12 0.08 6.07
N LEU A 85 -15.81 -0.62 5.18
CA LEU A 85 -17.27 -0.50 5.05
C LEU A 85 -17.99 -0.98 6.31
N ARG A 86 -17.43 -1.95 7.04
CA ARG A 86 -17.95 -2.32 8.35
C ARG A 86 -17.74 -1.21 9.38
N LEU A 87 -16.55 -0.60 9.45
CA LEU A 87 -16.27 0.53 10.35
C LEU A 87 -17.13 1.77 10.03
N LEU A 88 -17.49 1.97 8.76
CA LEU A 88 -18.44 3.00 8.33
C LEU A 88 -19.91 2.68 8.66
N GLY A 89 -20.22 1.44 9.03
CA GLY A 89 -21.60 0.99 9.29
C GLY A 89 -22.41 0.77 8.01
N ILE A 90 -21.75 0.47 6.89
CA ILE A 90 -22.37 0.19 5.58
C ILE A 90 -22.63 -1.30 5.41
N LEU A 91 -21.63 -2.14 5.68
CA LEU A 91 -21.67 -3.61 5.53
C LEU A 91 -21.62 -4.32 6.89
N LEU A 92 -22.14 -5.57 6.99
CA LEU A 92 -22.02 -6.46 8.16
C LEU A 92 -22.45 -5.82 9.50
N LYS A 93 -23.48 -4.97 9.48
CA LYS A 93 -23.91 -4.14 10.62
C LYS A 93 -24.28 -4.95 11.87
N ASN A 94 -24.74 -6.19 11.69
CA ASN A 94 -25.16 -7.08 12.77
C ASN A 94 -23.98 -7.83 13.43
N THR A 95 -22.78 -7.75 12.86
CA THR A 95 -21.58 -8.42 13.38
C THR A 95 -20.69 -7.39 14.08
N PRO A 96 -20.09 -7.65 15.25
CA PRO A 96 -19.14 -6.73 15.88
C PRO A 96 -18.00 -6.34 14.93
N SER A 97 -17.62 -5.06 14.88
CA SER A 97 -16.57 -4.60 13.96
C SER A 97 -15.19 -5.12 14.36
N GLU A 98 -14.97 -5.38 15.65
CA GLU A 98 -13.77 -6.01 16.22
C GLU A 98 -13.51 -7.37 15.58
N LEU A 99 -14.56 -8.20 15.54
CA LEU A 99 -14.48 -9.54 14.96
C LEU A 99 -14.07 -9.46 13.49
N ILE A 100 -14.71 -8.58 12.71
CA ILE A 100 -14.37 -8.40 11.30
C ILE A 100 -12.91 -7.94 11.13
N CYS A 101 -12.44 -6.99 11.94
CA CYS A 101 -11.08 -6.49 11.86
C CYS A 101 -10.05 -7.57 12.21
N ILE A 102 -10.30 -8.37 13.25
CA ILE A 102 -9.40 -9.45 13.71
C ILE A 102 -9.31 -10.56 12.65
N GLU A 103 -10.45 -11.05 12.18
CA GLU A 103 -10.50 -12.18 11.24
C GLU A 103 -9.95 -11.81 9.85
N THR A 104 -10.11 -10.56 9.44
CA THR A 104 -9.69 -10.09 8.11
C THR A 104 -8.19 -9.76 8.06
N TYR A 105 -7.58 -9.42 9.20
CA TYR A 105 -6.20 -8.93 9.25
C TYR A 105 -5.11 -9.93 8.81
N PRO A 106 -5.19 -11.24 9.13
CA PRO A 106 -4.25 -12.23 8.58
C PRO A 106 -4.26 -12.26 7.05
N TYR A 107 -5.44 -12.23 6.43
CA TYR A 107 -5.59 -12.20 4.97
C TYR A 107 -5.06 -10.90 4.36
N PHE A 108 -5.24 -9.77 5.04
CA PHE A 108 -4.62 -8.50 4.65
C PHE A 108 -3.08 -8.61 4.62
N LYS A 109 -2.46 -9.19 5.65
CA LYS A 109 -1.00 -9.35 5.69
C LYS A 109 -0.48 -10.28 4.60
N VAL A 110 -1.14 -11.43 4.42
CA VAL A 110 -0.75 -12.41 3.40
C VAL A 110 -0.90 -11.84 1.99
N SER A 111 -2.04 -11.18 1.71
CA SER A 111 -2.27 -10.55 0.40
C SER A 111 -1.31 -9.41 0.11
N LEU A 112 -0.97 -8.58 1.09
CA LEU A 112 0.05 -7.53 0.95
C LEU A 112 1.43 -8.12 0.65
N LEU A 113 1.83 -9.17 1.38
CA LEU A 113 3.11 -9.85 1.16
C LEU A 113 3.18 -10.47 -0.24
N LEU A 114 2.12 -11.18 -0.65
CA LEU A 114 2.02 -11.76 -1.99
C LEU A 114 2.08 -10.67 -3.07
N ALA A 115 1.36 -9.55 -2.89
CA ALA A 115 1.37 -8.43 -3.83
C ALA A 115 2.77 -7.81 -3.97
N ILE A 116 3.52 -7.67 -2.87
CA ILE A 116 4.90 -7.16 -2.91
C ILE A 116 5.82 -8.12 -3.65
N ILE A 117 5.83 -9.41 -3.28
CA ILE A 117 6.72 -10.41 -3.88
C ILE A 117 6.46 -10.54 -5.38
N THR A 118 5.20 -10.71 -5.76
CA THR A 118 4.81 -10.82 -7.18
C THR A 118 5.00 -9.52 -7.94
N GLY A 119 4.80 -8.37 -7.28
CA GLY A 119 5.04 -7.05 -7.86
C GLY A 119 6.51 -6.79 -8.16
N ILE A 120 7.44 -7.24 -7.30
CA ILE A 120 8.89 -7.17 -7.56
C ILE A 120 9.24 -8.01 -8.80
N PHE A 121 8.68 -9.21 -8.91
CA PHE A 121 8.87 -10.05 -10.10
C PHE A 121 8.34 -9.36 -11.37
N CYS A 122 7.10 -8.84 -11.33
CA CYS A 122 6.52 -8.13 -12.47
C CYS A 122 7.38 -6.91 -12.85
N ALA A 123 7.89 -6.17 -11.85
CA ALA A 123 8.75 -5.04 -12.08
C ALA A 123 10.08 -5.41 -12.73
N ALA A 124 10.67 -6.56 -12.35
CA ALA A 124 11.89 -7.07 -12.96
C ALA A 124 11.73 -7.34 -14.47
N GLY A 125 10.58 -7.89 -14.89
CA GLY A 125 10.32 -8.19 -16.31
C GLY A 125 10.18 -6.95 -17.21
N VAL A 126 9.84 -5.79 -16.64
CA VAL A 126 9.61 -4.54 -17.40
C VAL A 126 10.31 -3.33 -16.79
N ALA A 127 11.44 -3.53 -16.11
CA ALA A 127 12.08 -2.51 -15.27
C ALA A 127 12.38 -1.20 -16.01
N ASP A 128 12.94 -1.28 -17.23
CA ASP A 128 13.27 -0.09 -18.04
C ASP A 128 12.07 0.83 -18.26
N LYS A 129 10.87 0.26 -18.46
CA LYS A 129 9.64 1.03 -18.66
C LYS A 129 9.17 1.66 -17.36
N LEU A 130 9.22 0.90 -16.26
CA LEU A 130 8.73 1.36 -14.96
C LEU A 130 9.58 2.47 -14.37
N TYR A 131 10.89 2.44 -14.61
CA TYR A 131 11.81 3.45 -14.09
C TYR A 131 11.43 4.86 -14.56
N ASP A 132 11.14 5.03 -15.84
CA ASP A 132 10.78 6.35 -16.41
C ASP A 132 9.34 6.76 -16.10
N MET A 133 8.47 5.81 -15.75
CA MET A 133 7.06 6.07 -15.44
C MET A 133 6.89 6.76 -14.09
N ARG A 134 6.58 8.06 -14.11
CA ARG A 134 6.23 8.81 -12.89
C ARG A 134 5.11 8.15 -12.07
N VAL A 135 4.13 7.55 -12.74
CA VAL A 135 2.98 6.91 -12.07
C VAL A 135 3.38 5.67 -11.28
N PHE A 136 4.42 4.94 -11.71
CA PHE A 136 4.98 3.84 -10.94
C PHE A 136 5.52 4.31 -9.59
N TRP A 137 6.29 5.39 -9.57
CA TRP A 137 6.83 5.95 -8.33
C TRP A 137 5.74 6.48 -7.38
N MET A 138 4.72 7.16 -7.92
CA MET A 138 3.55 7.58 -7.14
C MET A 138 2.81 6.37 -6.53
N LYS A 139 2.68 5.26 -7.27
CA LYS A 139 2.13 4.00 -6.75
C LYS A 139 2.99 3.47 -5.60
N MET A 140 4.31 3.45 -5.76
CA MET A 140 5.24 2.95 -4.74
C MET A 140 5.17 3.77 -3.45
N LEU A 141 5.15 5.11 -3.57
CA LEU A 141 4.97 5.98 -2.41
C LEU A 141 3.61 5.76 -1.73
N SER A 142 2.55 5.65 -2.53
CA SER A 142 1.20 5.38 -2.01
C SER A 142 1.12 4.02 -1.31
N LEU A 143 1.82 2.99 -1.81
CA LEU A 143 1.85 1.66 -1.20
C LEU A 143 2.59 1.67 0.14
N ILE A 144 3.71 2.39 0.24
CA ILE A 144 4.43 2.59 1.50
C ILE A 144 3.54 3.33 2.49
N LEU A 145 2.91 4.43 2.06
CA LEU A 145 1.94 5.19 2.85
C LEU A 145 0.81 4.31 3.38
N ALA A 146 0.18 3.51 2.49
CA ALA A 146 -0.91 2.61 2.83
C ALA A 146 -0.50 1.57 3.88
N SER A 147 0.67 0.97 3.67
CA SER A 147 1.21 -0.06 4.55
C SER A 147 1.54 0.52 5.92
N CYS A 148 2.24 1.65 5.96
CA CYS A 148 2.57 2.33 7.21
C CYS A 148 1.32 2.80 7.96
N PHE A 149 0.33 3.36 7.26
CA PHE A 149 -0.94 3.74 7.85
C PHE A 149 -1.66 2.54 8.46
N ALA A 150 -1.72 1.41 7.74
CA ALA A 150 -2.33 0.18 8.22
C ALA A 150 -1.63 -0.36 9.48
N PHE A 151 -0.30 -0.48 9.47
CA PHE A 151 0.46 -1.13 10.55
C PHE A 151 0.74 -0.24 11.76
N PHE A 152 0.93 1.07 11.58
CA PHE A 152 1.35 1.97 12.66
C PHE A 152 0.24 2.86 13.20
N ILE A 153 -0.86 3.04 12.47
CA ILE A 153 -1.97 3.90 12.89
C ILE A 153 -3.25 3.08 13.06
N LYS A 154 -3.75 2.49 11.97
CA LYS A 154 -5.06 1.83 11.95
C LYS A 154 -5.08 0.60 12.85
N GLN A 155 -4.21 -0.37 12.61
CA GLN A 155 -4.24 -1.62 13.38
C GLN A 155 -4.00 -1.39 14.87
N PRO A 156 -2.96 -0.63 15.30
CA PRO A 156 -2.73 -0.41 16.73
C PRO A 156 -3.91 0.24 17.43
N LEU A 157 -4.58 1.21 16.80
CA LEU A 157 -5.74 1.88 17.38
C LEU A 157 -6.96 0.95 17.49
N LEU A 158 -7.20 0.10 16.48
CA LEU A 158 -8.30 -0.87 16.52
C LEU A 158 -8.05 -1.99 17.53
N THR A 159 -6.79 -2.31 17.84
CA THR A 159 -6.44 -3.36 18.81
C THR A 159 -6.20 -2.84 20.24
N SER A 160 -6.02 -1.53 20.43
CA SER A 160 -5.64 -0.98 21.74
C SER A 160 -6.78 -0.96 22.76
N GLN A 161 -8.02 -0.91 22.30
CA GLN A 161 -9.21 -0.83 23.14
C GLN A 161 -10.44 -1.34 22.38
N PRO A 162 -11.51 -1.78 23.08
CA PRO A 162 -12.78 -2.16 22.44
C PRO A 162 -13.32 -1.02 21.57
N HIS A 163 -13.90 -1.31 20.41
CA HIS A 163 -14.41 -0.27 19.51
C HIS A 163 -15.58 0.52 20.12
N THR A 164 -16.28 -0.06 21.10
CA THR A 164 -17.29 0.65 21.91
C THR A 164 -16.73 1.83 22.71
N GLN A 165 -15.42 1.81 23.00
CA GLN A 165 -14.71 2.89 23.70
C GLN A 165 -14.05 3.88 22.75
N ILE A 166 -14.05 3.59 21.44
CA ILE A 166 -13.50 4.48 20.40
C ILE A 166 -14.63 5.38 19.90
N SER A 167 -14.36 6.67 19.75
CA SER A 167 -15.30 7.61 19.14
C SER A 167 -15.78 7.09 17.77
N PRO A 168 -17.09 6.99 17.50
CA PRO A 168 -17.61 6.56 16.21
C PRO A 168 -17.11 7.40 15.04
N TRP A 169 -16.85 8.69 15.28
CA TRP A 169 -16.32 9.59 14.26
C TRP A 169 -14.86 9.25 13.89
N LEU A 170 -14.05 8.87 14.89
CA LEU A 170 -12.67 8.44 14.66
C LEU A 170 -12.60 7.14 13.85
N LEU A 171 -13.48 6.17 14.13
CA LEU A 171 -13.58 4.93 13.34
C LEU A 171 -13.94 5.21 11.87
N LYS A 172 -14.88 6.13 11.64
CA LYS A 172 -15.26 6.55 10.28
C LYS A 172 -14.09 7.25 9.56
N LEU A 173 -13.38 8.15 10.23
CA LEU A 173 -12.21 8.81 9.65
C LEU A 173 -11.09 7.83 9.29
N LEU A 174 -10.80 6.85 10.15
CA LEU A 174 -9.83 5.81 9.85
C LEU A 174 -10.21 5.04 8.60
N ALA A 175 -11.48 4.63 8.51
CA ALA A 175 -11.99 3.89 7.36
C ALA A 175 -11.92 4.71 6.07
N LEU A 176 -12.34 5.99 6.09
CA LEU A 176 -12.25 6.88 4.93
C LEU A 176 -10.79 7.12 4.51
N SER A 177 -9.89 7.32 5.47
CA SER A 177 -8.46 7.53 5.20
C SER A 177 -7.84 6.27 4.56
N SER A 178 -8.13 5.10 5.14
CA SER A 178 -7.72 3.79 4.62
C SER A 178 -8.20 3.60 3.19
N LEU A 179 -9.50 3.78 2.93
CA LEU A 179 -10.09 3.63 1.60
C LEU A 179 -9.46 4.58 0.58
N THR A 180 -9.26 5.84 0.93
CA THR A 180 -8.68 6.85 0.03
C THR A 180 -7.25 6.48 -0.37
N ILE A 181 -6.42 6.09 0.60
CA ILE A 181 -5.03 5.73 0.34
C ILE A 181 -4.96 4.45 -0.51
N TRP A 182 -5.69 3.39 -0.13
CA TRP A 182 -5.70 2.13 -0.88
C TRP A 182 -6.31 2.27 -2.28
N PHE A 183 -7.34 3.12 -2.43
CA PHE A 183 -7.87 3.46 -3.74
C PHE A 183 -6.80 4.13 -4.60
N THR A 184 -6.01 5.05 -4.05
CA THR A 184 -4.90 5.70 -4.76
C THR A 184 -3.86 4.68 -5.24
N VAL A 185 -3.50 3.70 -4.40
CA VAL A 185 -2.60 2.58 -4.79
C VAL A 185 -3.19 1.80 -5.97
N ALA A 186 -4.47 1.44 -5.91
CA ALA A 186 -5.15 0.67 -6.95
C ALA A 186 -5.29 1.46 -8.26
N ALA A 187 -5.70 2.73 -8.19
CA ALA A 187 -5.84 3.61 -9.34
C ALA A 187 -4.48 3.83 -10.04
N ALA A 188 -3.43 4.15 -9.28
CA ALA A 188 -2.08 4.30 -9.83
C ALA A 188 -1.58 2.99 -10.46
N GLY A 189 -1.85 1.84 -9.82
CA GLY A 189 -1.54 0.52 -10.38
C GLY A 189 -2.23 0.26 -11.72
N ARG A 190 -3.53 0.57 -11.84
CA ARG A 190 -4.24 0.40 -13.11
C ARG A 190 -3.72 1.35 -14.19
N TRP A 191 -3.34 2.57 -13.81
CA TRP A 191 -2.84 3.58 -14.73
C TRP A 191 -1.50 3.21 -15.37
N ILE A 192 -0.63 2.46 -14.67
CA ILE A 192 0.61 1.90 -15.26
C ILE A 192 0.29 1.05 -16.49
N GLY A 193 -0.81 0.29 -16.49
CA GLY A 193 -1.22 -0.52 -17.63
C GLY A 193 -1.75 0.27 -18.84
N PHE A 194 -1.98 1.58 -18.68
CA PHE A 194 -2.44 2.49 -19.75
C PHE A 194 -1.35 3.45 -20.22
N SER A 195 -0.20 3.50 -19.54
CA SER A 195 0.94 4.37 -19.85
C SER A 195 1.98 3.61 -20.65
#